data_AF-A0A1Q7V221-F1
#
_entry.id   AF-A0A1Q7V221-F1
#
_cell.length_a   1.000
_cell.length_b   1.000
_cell.length_c   1.000
_cell.angle_alpha   90.00
_cell.angle_beta   90.00
_cell.angle_gamma   90.00
#
_symmetry.space_group_name_H-M   'P 1'
#
loop_
_entity.id
_entity.type
_entity.pdbx_description
1 polymer ?
#
loop_
_entity_poly.entity_id
_entity_poly.type
_entity_poly.pdbx_seq_one_letter_code
_entity_poly.pdbx_strand_id
1 'polypeptide(L)'
;MSVLTTSEECFLEYCELRKYRVHRIVPDINAGRFPDYQVDTSSGSVIVEIKELTPNEDDRLFAETLKEEGRASYHRAIGKRVRGAIMDAAPQLRRYRDTLSPEVLLLYDNIVIDGRRSWGGNDHLDPLDLAGGMFGAPVMRFWRDPLNKPPDASDASHGGGRQLTKTTRRYIGAVAVLNRGTATSPLHIDFFHNPFSTKPLWPRYFLHPDDRHYIKPDHPDESGWDWSEFVGEREST
;
A
#
# COMPACT_ATOMS: atom_id res chain seq x y z
N MET A 1 22.07 1.45 19.12
CA MET A 1 20.63 1.53 18.84
C MET A 1 20.49 2.04 17.42
N SER A 2 19.80 1.34 16.54
CA SER A 2 19.54 1.85 15.19
C SER A 2 18.60 3.05 15.29
N VAL A 3 18.89 4.09 14.53
CA VAL A 3 18.00 5.25 14.38
C VAL A 3 16.77 4.78 13.62
N LEU A 4 15.57 5.11 14.11
CA LEU A 4 14.32 4.79 13.43
C LEU A 4 14.14 5.67 12.20
N THR A 5 13.50 5.14 11.16
CA THR A 5 13.02 5.99 10.06
C THR A 5 11.79 6.78 10.48
N THR A 6 11.46 7.83 9.73
CA THR A 6 10.24 8.62 9.99
C THR A 6 8.98 7.75 9.90
N SER A 7 8.93 6.79 8.97
CA SER A 7 7.84 5.84 8.85
C SER A 7 7.71 4.94 10.09
N GLU A 8 8.83 4.45 10.65
CA GLU A 8 8.82 3.64 11.86
C GLU A 8 8.35 4.45 13.06
N GLU A 9 8.84 5.69 13.23
CA GLU A 9 8.41 6.60 14.30
C GLU A 9 6.90 6.86 14.25
N CYS A 10 6.38 7.21 13.07
CA CYS A 10 4.94 7.44 12.88
C CYS A 10 4.13 6.16 13.15
N PHE A 11 4.63 5.01 12.72
CA PHE A 11 3.91 3.75 12.95
C PHE A 11 3.84 3.38 14.43
N LEU A 12 4.94 3.56 15.16
CA LEU A 12 4.97 3.32 16.60
C LEU A 12 4.03 4.27 17.35
N GLU A 13 4.01 5.56 16.97
CA GLU A 13 3.05 6.54 17.50
C GLU A 13 1.59 6.13 17.19
N TYR A 14 1.31 5.72 15.95
CA TYR A 14 -0.01 5.19 15.56
C TYR A 14 -0.45 4.02 16.45
N CYS A 15 0.45 3.07 16.70
CA CYS A 15 0.19 1.91 17.54
C CYS A 15 0.01 2.28 19.01
N GLU A 16 0.82 3.20 19.54
CA GLU A 16 0.71 3.71 20.91
C GLU A 16 -0.65 4.38 21.15
N LEU A 17 -1.07 5.27 20.24
CA LEU A 17 -2.37 5.95 20.30
C LEU A 17 -3.55 4.97 20.35
N ARG A 18 -3.41 3.82 19.67
CA ARG A 18 -4.43 2.75 19.61
C ARG A 18 -4.21 1.64 20.63
N LYS A 19 -3.21 1.77 21.51
CA LYS A 19 -2.85 0.81 22.57
C LYS A 19 -2.52 -0.59 22.03
N TYR A 20 -2.00 -0.68 20.81
CA TYR A 20 -1.49 -1.93 20.28
C TYR A 20 -0.11 -2.22 20.88
N ARG A 21 0.15 -3.50 21.16
CA ARG A 21 1.47 -3.91 21.65
C ARG A 21 2.36 -4.21 20.45
N VAL A 22 3.49 -3.53 20.36
CA VAL A 22 4.42 -3.66 19.24
C VAL A 22 5.71 -4.32 19.69
N HIS A 23 6.13 -5.34 18.94
CA HIS A 23 7.37 -6.07 19.14
C HIS A 23 8.25 -5.92 17.91
N ARG A 24 9.42 -5.27 18.05
CA ARG A 24 10.41 -5.26 16.98
C ARG A 24 10.92 -6.68 16.77
N ILE A 25 10.90 -7.16 15.53
CA ILE A 25 11.46 -8.46 15.19
C ILE A 25 12.97 -8.25 15.01
N VAL A 26 13.75 -8.84 15.91
CA VAL A 26 15.20 -8.78 15.87
C VAL A 26 15.72 -10.14 15.38
N PRO A 27 16.30 -10.21 14.17
CA PRO A 27 16.84 -11.46 13.68
C PRO A 27 18.16 -11.80 14.37
N ASP A 28 18.46 -13.10 14.45
CA ASP A 28 19.79 -13.57 14.84
C ASP A 28 20.86 -13.06 13.86
N ILE A 29 22.10 -12.94 14.36
CA ILE A 29 23.25 -12.54 13.56
C ILE A 29 23.37 -13.49 12.36
N ASN A 30 23.37 -12.93 11.14
CA ASN A 30 23.40 -13.63 9.83
C ASN A 30 22.10 -14.30 9.36
N ALA A 31 20.96 -14.15 10.06
CA ALA A 31 19.69 -14.74 9.59
C ALA A 31 19.10 -14.02 8.35
N GLY A 32 19.66 -12.87 7.98
CA GLY A 32 19.23 -12.02 6.86
C GLY A 32 18.18 -11.00 7.29
N ARG A 33 17.43 -10.47 6.31
CA ARG A 33 16.36 -9.49 6.55
C ARG A 33 15.05 -10.17 6.96
N PHE A 34 14.36 -9.57 7.93
CA PHE A 34 13.08 -9.99 8.50
C PHE A 34 12.12 -8.79 8.50
N PRO A 35 10.79 -9.05 8.59
CA PRO A 35 9.82 -7.99 8.78
C PRO A 35 10.17 -7.13 10.00
N ASP A 36 9.85 -5.84 9.96
CA ASP A 36 10.23 -4.93 11.04
C ASP A 36 9.54 -5.22 12.38
N TYR A 37 8.23 -5.53 12.37
CA TYR A 37 7.42 -5.62 13.58
C TYR A 37 6.42 -6.78 13.59
N GLN A 38 6.15 -7.28 14.78
CA GLN A 38 4.91 -7.98 15.12
C GLN A 38 4.04 -7.06 15.97
N VAL A 39 2.76 -6.93 15.62
CA VAL A 39 1.78 -6.13 16.35
C VAL A 39 0.71 -7.03 16.91
N ASP A 40 0.54 -7.00 18.23
CA ASP A 40 -0.54 -7.70 18.92
C ASP A 40 -1.71 -6.76 19.14
N THR A 41 -2.86 -7.18 18.62
CA THR A 41 -4.16 -6.48 18.67
C THR A 41 -5.13 -7.31 19.51
N SER A 42 -6.32 -6.79 19.81
CA SER A 42 -7.38 -7.58 20.45
C SER A 42 -7.83 -8.78 19.62
N SER A 43 -7.65 -8.73 18.29
CA SER A 43 -8.03 -9.79 17.35
C SER A 43 -6.88 -10.76 17.03
N GLY A 44 -5.69 -10.58 17.63
CA GLY A 44 -4.51 -11.40 17.44
C GLY A 44 -3.32 -10.65 16.88
N SER A 45 -2.29 -11.40 16.47
CA SER A 45 -1.01 -10.86 15.99
C SER A 45 -0.99 -10.64 14.48
N VAL A 46 -0.34 -9.57 14.05
CA VAL A 46 -0.10 -9.22 12.65
C VAL A 46 1.39 -8.98 12.44
N ILE A 47 1.94 -9.48 11.34
CA ILE A 47 3.32 -9.21 10.93
C ILE A 47 3.33 -8.01 9.99
N VAL A 48 4.16 -7.02 10.29
CA VAL A 48 4.22 -5.75 9.55
C VAL A 48 5.64 -5.50 9.07
N GLU A 49 5.78 -5.29 7.76
CA GLU A 49 6.99 -4.76 7.13
C GLU A 49 6.72 -3.33 6.67
N ILE A 50 7.62 -2.40 6.99
CA ILE A 50 7.44 -0.97 6.69
C ILE A 50 8.35 -0.57 5.52
N LYS A 51 7.79 0.18 4.57
CA LYS A 51 8.56 0.81 3.49
C LYS A 51 8.28 2.29 3.42
N GLU A 52 9.35 3.06 3.56
CA GLU A 52 9.34 4.49 3.36
C GLU A 52 9.68 4.82 1.91
N LEU A 53 8.82 5.61 1.25
CA LEU A 53 9.12 6.19 -0.06
C LEU A 53 9.90 7.48 0.16
N THR A 54 11.11 7.54 -0.39
CA THR A 54 11.97 8.73 -0.36
C THR A 54 12.17 9.28 -1.77
N PRO A 55 12.59 10.56 -1.92
CA PRO A 55 12.78 11.16 -3.25
C PRO A 55 13.82 10.39 -4.06
N ASN A 56 13.45 9.99 -5.28
CA ASN A 56 14.37 9.46 -6.28
C ASN A 56 14.86 10.55 -7.24
N GLU A 57 15.60 10.17 -8.27
CA GLU A 57 16.12 11.09 -9.29
C GLU A 57 15.00 11.75 -10.11
N ASP A 58 13.98 10.98 -10.53
CA ASP A 58 12.83 11.51 -11.26
C ASP A 58 12.07 12.58 -10.44
N ASP A 59 11.90 12.33 -9.14
CA ASP A 59 11.23 13.26 -8.20
C ASP A 59 12.02 14.58 -8.09
N ARG A 60 13.36 14.48 -8.00
CA ARG A 60 14.26 15.65 -7.92
C ARG A 60 14.26 16.45 -9.21
N LEU A 61 14.37 15.77 -10.36
CA LEU A 61 14.34 16.40 -11.66
C LEU A 61 13.02 17.12 -11.90
N PHE A 62 11.88 16.48 -11.57
CA PHE A 62 10.58 17.13 -11.66
C PHE A 62 10.48 18.39 -10.81
N ALA A 63 10.95 18.33 -9.56
CA ALA A 63 10.94 19.47 -8.65
C ALA A 63 11.85 20.61 -9.14
N GLU A 64 13.03 20.28 -9.67
CA GLU A 64 13.98 21.24 -10.25
C GLU A 64 13.37 21.93 -11.48
N THR A 65 12.83 21.17 -12.45
CA THR A 65 12.17 21.73 -13.64
C THR A 65 10.99 22.63 -13.25
N LEU A 66 10.15 22.21 -12.29
CA LEU A 66 9.02 23.02 -11.83
C LEU A 66 9.49 24.34 -11.19
N LYS A 67 10.59 24.30 -10.43
CA LYS A 67 11.18 25.47 -9.77
C LYS A 67 11.80 26.45 -10.77
N GLU A 68 12.48 25.93 -11.80
CA GLU A 68 13.17 26.74 -12.80
C GLU A 68 12.23 27.30 -13.86
N GLU A 69 11.28 26.49 -14.34
CA GLU A 69 10.42 26.84 -15.48
C GLU A 69 9.01 27.27 -15.08
N GLY A 70 8.62 27.08 -13.81
CA GLY A 70 7.24 27.30 -13.34
C GLY A 70 6.23 26.25 -13.86
N ARG A 71 6.71 25.23 -14.58
CA ARG A 71 5.93 24.11 -15.12
C ARG A 71 6.83 22.88 -15.22
N ALA A 72 6.25 21.70 -15.08
CA ALA A 72 6.95 20.44 -15.34
C ALA A 72 5.96 19.41 -15.86
N SER A 73 6.41 18.54 -16.77
CA SER A 73 5.62 17.41 -17.25
C SER A 73 5.96 16.18 -16.43
N TYR A 74 4.95 15.55 -15.85
CA TYR A 74 5.14 14.34 -15.07
C TYR A 74 4.72 13.11 -15.86
N HIS A 75 5.67 12.24 -16.17
CA HIS A 75 5.42 10.94 -16.79
C HIS A 75 5.82 9.85 -15.82
N ARG A 76 4.84 9.18 -15.20
CA ARG A 76 5.10 8.04 -14.32
C ARG A 76 4.40 6.78 -14.78
N ALA A 77 5.00 5.64 -14.44
CA ALA A 77 4.35 4.35 -14.54
C ALA A 77 3.51 4.10 -13.28
N ILE A 78 2.19 4.07 -13.44
CA ILE A 78 1.23 3.82 -12.35
C ILE A 78 1.60 2.54 -11.60
N GLY A 79 1.71 2.66 -10.28
CA GLY A 79 2.02 1.57 -9.36
C GLY A 79 3.49 1.13 -9.36
N LYS A 80 4.40 1.80 -10.08
CA LYS A 80 5.83 1.44 -10.12
C LYS A 80 6.47 1.45 -8.73
N ARG A 81 6.21 2.50 -7.91
CA ARG A 81 6.78 2.63 -6.56
C ARG A 81 6.22 1.57 -5.62
N VAL A 82 4.89 1.38 -5.62
CA VAL A 82 4.20 0.34 -4.86
C VAL A 82 4.72 -1.06 -5.22
N ARG A 83 4.86 -1.35 -6.51
CA ARG A 83 5.45 -2.60 -7.01
C ARG A 83 6.85 -2.83 -6.48
N GLY A 84 7.70 -1.81 -6.54
CA GLY A 84 9.05 -1.84 -5.97
C GLY A 84 9.03 -2.19 -4.48
N ALA A 85 8.16 -1.52 -3.71
CA ALA A 85 8.01 -1.77 -2.28
C ALA A 85 7.52 -3.20 -1.99
N ILE A 86 6.53 -3.71 -2.73
CA ILE A 86 6.06 -5.10 -2.59
C ILE A 86 7.19 -6.09 -2.90
N MET A 87 7.99 -5.84 -3.94
CA MET A 87 9.11 -6.73 -4.28
C MET A 87 10.20 -6.74 -3.21
N ASP A 88 10.54 -5.58 -2.61
CA ASP A 88 11.53 -5.50 -1.52
C ASP A 88 11.02 -6.13 -0.21
N ALA A 89 9.74 -5.93 0.10
CA ALA A 89 9.11 -6.47 1.31
C ALA A 89 8.87 -7.99 1.23
N ALA A 90 8.56 -8.51 0.04
CA ALA A 90 8.12 -9.90 -0.16
C ALA A 90 9.06 -10.97 0.43
N PRO A 91 10.40 -10.93 0.24
CA PRO A 91 11.31 -11.92 0.84
C PRO A 91 11.25 -11.96 2.38
N GLN A 92 11.00 -10.81 3.01
CA GLN A 92 10.94 -10.67 4.47
C GLN A 92 9.62 -11.22 4.99
N LEU A 93 8.49 -10.74 4.44
CA LEU A 93 7.15 -11.20 4.80
C LEU A 93 7.00 -12.72 4.59
N ARG A 94 7.46 -13.24 3.45
CA ARG A 94 7.39 -14.68 3.10
C ARG A 94 7.90 -15.62 4.19
N ARG A 95 8.81 -15.19 5.07
CA ARG A 95 9.31 -15.99 6.21
C ARG A 95 8.20 -16.38 7.19
N TYR A 96 7.11 -15.63 7.23
CA TYR A 96 5.98 -15.83 8.13
C TYR A 96 4.78 -16.50 7.44
N ARG A 97 4.91 -16.89 6.16
CA ARG A 97 3.83 -17.48 5.36
C ARG A 97 3.18 -18.72 5.98
N ASP A 98 3.95 -19.47 6.77
CA ASP A 98 3.53 -20.73 7.39
C ASP A 98 2.99 -20.52 8.83
N THR A 99 2.96 -19.27 9.32
CA THR A 99 2.31 -18.88 10.59
C THR A 99 0.85 -18.53 10.37
N LEU A 100 0.04 -18.47 11.44
CA LEU A 100 -1.37 -18.07 11.37
C LEU A 100 -1.59 -16.55 11.24
N SER A 101 -0.56 -15.74 11.46
CA SER A 101 -0.68 -14.29 11.45
C SER A 101 -0.84 -13.74 10.02
N PRO A 102 -1.76 -12.79 9.79
CA PRO A 102 -1.78 -12.00 8.57
C PRO A 102 -0.48 -11.19 8.43
N GLU A 103 -0.07 -10.97 7.19
CA GLU A 103 1.14 -10.22 6.85
C GLU A 103 0.76 -8.94 6.11
N VAL A 104 1.26 -7.79 6.56
CA VAL A 104 0.93 -6.48 6.02
C VAL A 104 2.21 -5.78 5.57
N LEU A 105 2.18 -5.24 4.36
CA LEU A 105 3.15 -4.25 3.92
C LEU A 105 2.58 -2.86 4.22
N LEU A 106 3.24 -2.09 5.09
CA LEU A 106 2.87 -0.71 5.38
C LEU A 106 3.76 0.25 4.58
N LEU A 107 3.15 1.14 3.82
CA LEU A 107 3.81 2.15 3.02
C LEU A 107 3.65 3.52 3.68
N TYR A 108 4.69 4.33 3.64
CA TYR A 108 4.64 5.72 4.09
C TYR A 108 5.33 6.61 3.05
N ASP A 109 4.64 7.66 2.64
CA ASP A 109 5.22 8.67 1.76
C ASP A 109 6.05 9.68 2.57
N ASN A 110 7.37 9.64 2.39
CA ASN A 110 8.32 10.61 2.93
C ASN A 110 9.07 11.36 1.81
N ILE A 111 8.44 11.53 0.64
CA ILE A 111 9.02 12.28 -0.47
C ILE A 111 8.95 13.78 -0.15
N VAL A 112 10.06 14.29 0.37
CA VAL A 112 10.26 15.71 0.71
C VAL A 112 11.45 16.25 -0.08
N ILE A 113 11.22 17.29 -0.87
CA ILE A 113 12.24 17.99 -1.66
C ILE A 113 12.21 19.47 -1.28
N ASP A 114 13.38 20.06 -1.02
CA ASP A 114 13.51 21.46 -0.56
C ASP A 114 12.63 21.80 0.66
N GLY A 115 12.48 20.85 1.58
CA GLY A 115 11.67 21.00 2.80
C GLY A 115 10.15 20.98 2.57
N ARG A 116 9.70 20.62 1.36
CA ARG A 116 8.28 20.56 1.00
C ARG A 116 7.91 19.16 0.52
N ARG A 117 6.73 18.68 0.91
CA ARG A 117 6.11 17.51 0.26
C ARG A 117 5.71 17.90 -1.16
N SER A 118 5.93 17.00 -2.12
CA SER A 118 5.50 17.21 -3.50
C SER A 118 3.97 17.37 -3.56
N TRP A 119 3.49 18.44 -4.16
CA TRP A 119 2.05 18.74 -4.25
C TRP A 119 1.41 18.07 -5.48
N GLY A 120 0.23 17.48 -5.29
CA GLY A 120 -0.86 17.40 -6.28
C GLY A 120 -0.71 16.48 -7.50
N GLY A 121 0.45 15.87 -7.75
CA GLY A 121 0.65 14.97 -8.90
C GLY A 121 1.64 13.80 -8.71
N ASN A 122 2.40 13.81 -7.61
CA ASN A 122 3.40 12.77 -7.28
C ASN A 122 2.94 11.88 -6.13
N ASP A 123 1.62 11.77 -5.92
CA ASP A 123 1.10 10.84 -4.93
C ASP A 123 1.29 9.42 -5.46
N HIS A 124 2.30 8.75 -4.92
CA HIS A 124 2.68 7.39 -5.30
C HIS A 124 1.90 6.31 -4.57
N LEU A 125 1.09 6.71 -3.59
CA LEU A 125 0.32 5.82 -2.73
C LEU A 125 -1.18 6.02 -2.88
N ASP A 126 -1.61 6.78 -3.91
CA ASP A 126 -3.02 6.91 -4.26
C ASP A 126 -3.66 5.55 -4.59
N PRO A 127 -5.01 5.44 -4.52
CA PRO A 127 -5.70 4.17 -4.77
C PRO A 127 -5.40 3.55 -6.16
N LEU A 128 -5.16 4.36 -7.18
CA LEU A 128 -4.86 3.90 -8.53
C LEU A 128 -3.46 3.27 -8.61
N ASP A 129 -2.48 3.86 -7.95
CA ASP A 129 -1.13 3.30 -7.82
C ASP A 129 -1.10 2.04 -6.97
N LEU A 130 -1.89 2.00 -5.89
CA LEU A 130 -2.07 0.80 -5.07
C LEU A 130 -2.66 -0.35 -5.91
N ALA A 131 -3.73 -0.10 -6.67
CA ALA A 131 -4.29 -1.09 -7.59
C ALA A 131 -3.27 -1.49 -8.67
N GLY A 132 -2.57 -0.52 -9.27
CA GLY A 132 -1.56 -0.75 -10.30
C GLY A 132 -0.36 -1.58 -9.83
N GLY A 133 0.06 -1.35 -8.58
CA GLY A 133 1.16 -2.06 -7.95
C GLY A 133 0.77 -3.47 -7.50
N MET A 134 -0.40 -3.62 -6.88
CA MET A 134 -0.89 -4.91 -6.40
C MET A 134 -1.30 -5.82 -7.56
N PHE A 135 -2.17 -5.32 -8.45
CA PHE A 135 -2.88 -6.14 -9.44
C PHE A 135 -2.48 -5.88 -10.89
N GLY A 136 -1.62 -4.90 -11.17
CA GLY A 136 -1.08 -4.65 -12.51
C GLY A 136 -1.51 -3.32 -13.12
N ALA A 137 -0.70 -2.80 -14.04
CA ALA A 137 -0.90 -1.47 -14.62
C ALA A 137 -2.26 -1.35 -15.35
N PRO A 138 -2.89 -0.17 -15.39
CA PRO A 138 -4.15 -0.01 -16.09
C PRO A 138 -4.00 -0.21 -17.60
N VAL A 139 -4.86 -1.06 -18.17
CA VAL A 139 -5.00 -1.28 -19.61
C VAL A 139 -6.44 -0.97 -20.01
N MET A 140 -6.60 0.04 -20.86
CA MET A 140 -7.82 0.24 -21.63
C MET A 140 -7.66 -0.40 -23.00
N ARG A 141 -8.57 -1.30 -23.36
CA ARG A 141 -8.62 -1.90 -24.70
C ARG A 141 -9.63 -1.14 -25.54
N PHE A 142 -9.19 -0.70 -26.71
CA PHE A 142 -10.07 -0.07 -27.70
C PHE A 142 -10.32 -1.07 -28.82
N TRP A 143 -11.58 -1.45 -29.01
CA TRP A 143 -11.99 -2.26 -30.15
C TRP A 143 -12.58 -1.35 -31.22
N ARG A 144 -12.11 -1.47 -32.45
CA ARG A 144 -12.79 -0.88 -33.61
C ARG A 144 -13.69 -1.96 -34.20
N ASP A 145 -14.99 -1.82 -34.04
CA ASP A 145 -15.95 -2.70 -34.73
C ASP A 145 -15.77 -2.51 -36.25
N PRO A 146 -15.52 -3.59 -37.03
CA PRO A 146 -15.49 -3.53 -38.49
C PRO A 146 -16.76 -2.92 -39.12
N LEU A 147 -17.88 -2.91 -38.40
CA LEU A 147 -19.20 -2.39 -38.81
C LEU A 147 -19.48 -0.95 -38.34
N ASN A 148 -18.48 -0.16 -37.94
CA ASN A 148 -18.62 1.24 -37.51
C ASN A 148 -19.48 1.46 -36.25
N LYS A 149 -19.63 0.47 -35.36
CA LYS A 149 -20.16 0.77 -34.00
C LYS A 149 -19.13 1.58 -33.20
N PRO A 150 -19.58 2.53 -32.37
CA PRO A 150 -18.67 3.26 -31.48
C PRO A 150 -17.90 2.27 -30.60
N PRO A 151 -16.60 2.53 -30.33
CA PRO A 151 -15.80 1.67 -29.48
C PRO A 151 -16.47 1.58 -28.11
N ASP A 152 -16.75 0.36 -27.67
CA ASP A 152 -17.22 0.13 -26.31
C ASP A 152 -16.01 0.28 -25.38
N ALA A 153 -16.01 1.33 -24.56
CA ALA A 153 -14.92 1.66 -23.64
C ALA A 153 -14.89 0.76 -22.39
N SER A 154 -15.63 -0.35 -22.42
CA SER A 154 -16.04 -1.11 -21.24
C SER A 154 -15.04 -2.15 -20.74
N ASP A 155 -13.91 -2.36 -21.43
CA ASP A 155 -12.97 -3.45 -21.08
C ASP A 155 -11.70 -2.93 -20.40
N ALA A 156 -11.91 -2.18 -19.30
CA ALA A 156 -10.87 -1.77 -18.37
C ALA A 156 -10.33 -3.01 -17.63
N SER A 157 -9.05 -3.33 -17.83
CA SER A 157 -8.47 -4.58 -17.31
C SER A 157 -7.07 -4.40 -16.71
N HIS A 158 -6.72 -5.21 -15.74
CA HIS A 158 -5.37 -5.17 -15.16
C HIS A 158 -4.33 -5.75 -16.13
N GLY A 159 -3.34 -4.95 -16.50
CA GLY A 159 -2.22 -5.32 -17.35
C GLY A 159 -1.09 -6.07 -16.65
N GLY A 160 0.11 -5.95 -17.21
CA GLY A 160 1.30 -6.65 -16.75
C GLY A 160 1.87 -6.13 -15.42
N GLY A 161 2.73 -6.97 -14.84
CA GLY A 161 3.52 -6.65 -13.64
C GLY A 161 2.77 -6.69 -12.31
N ARG A 162 1.67 -7.44 -12.28
CA ARG A 162 0.94 -7.78 -11.06
C ARG A 162 1.88 -8.37 -10.00
N GLN A 163 1.78 -7.92 -8.76
CA GLN A 163 2.58 -8.49 -7.67
C GLN A 163 1.79 -9.48 -6.81
N LEU A 164 0.49 -9.28 -6.69
CA LEU A 164 -0.41 -10.13 -5.93
C LEU A 164 -1.35 -10.83 -6.93
N THR A 165 -1.35 -12.17 -6.93
CA THR A 165 -2.19 -12.97 -7.82
C THR A 165 -2.73 -14.19 -7.08
N LYS A 166 -3.67 -14.91 -7.72
CA LYS A 166 -4.17 -16.22 -7.25
C LYS A 166 -3.09 -17.27 -6.96
N THR A 167 -1.89 -17.09 -7.49
CA THR A 167 -0.79 -18.06 -7.40
C THR A 167 0.47 -17.49 -6.75
N THR A 168 0.56 -16.17 -6.56
CA THR A 168 1.79 -15.52 -6.05
C THR A 168 1.48 -14.55 -4.92
N ARG A 169 2.38 -14.52 -3.92
CA ARG A 169 2.35 -13.61 -2.76
C ARG A 169 1.02 -13.60 -1.98
N ARG A 170 0.29 -14.72 -1.98
CA ARG A 170 -0.93 -14.94 -1.19
C ARG A 170 -0.72 -14.87 0.33
N TYR A 171 0.52 -14.84 0.81
CA TYR A 171 0.79 -14.66 2.24
C TYR A 171 0.55 -13.21 2.69
N ILE A 172 0.65 -12.23 1.79
CA ILE A 172 0.36 -10.82 2.08
C ILE A 172 -1.15 -10.65 2.19
N GLY A 173 -1.64 -10.27 3.37
CA GLY A 173 -3.05 -9.99 3.66
C GLY A 173 -3.51 -8.63 3.15
N ALA A 174 -2.67 -7.60 3.25
CA ALA A 174 -2.99 -6.26 2.76
C ALA A 174 -1.72 -5.46 2.43
N VAL A 175 -1.87 -4.47 1.57
CA VAL A 175 -0.93 -3.34 1.44
C VAL A 175 -1.62 -2.14 2.09
N ALA A 176 -0.93 -1.50 3.02
CA ALA A 176 -1.49 -0.43 3.83
C ALA A 176 -0.73 0.87 3.60
N VAL A 177 -1.39 2.02 3.75
CA VAL A 177 -0.79 3.34 3.64
C VAL A 177 -0.95 4.07 4.97
N LEU A 178 0.17 4.45 5.59
CA LEU A 178 0.18 5.28 6.79
C LEU A 178 0.08 6.76 6.40
N ASN A 179 -0.97 7.41 6.85
CA ASN A 179 -1.27 8.80 6.55
C ASN A 179 -1.11 9.67 7.80
N ARG A 180 -0.59 10.88 7.60
CA ARG A 180 -0.68 11.95 8.60
C ARG A 180 -1.96 12.73 8.37
N GLY A 181 -2.84 12.74 9.37
CA GLY A 181 -4.13 13.41 9.30
C GLY A 181 -4.11 14.81 9.95
N THR A 182 -5.22 15.16 10.59
CA THR A 182 -5.42 16.48 11.22
C THR A 182 -4.98 16.46 12.69
N ALA A 183 -5.04 17.61 13.36
CA ALA A 183 -4.73 17.70 14.80
C ALA A 183 -5.58 16.75 15.68
N THR A 184 -6.81 16.40 15.25
CA THR A 184 -7.71 15.52 16.00
C THR A 184 -7.58 14.05 15.62
N SER A 185 -7.00 13.76 14.46
CA SER A 185 -6.67 12.40 14.01
C SER A 185 -5.29 12.43 13.34
N PRO A 186 -4.21 12.47 14.14
CA PRO A 186 -2.88 12.79 13.63
C PRO A 186 -2.34 11.68 12.71
N LEU A 187 -2.77 10.44 12.94
CA LEU A 187 -2.32 9.26 12.20
C LEU A 187 -3.47 8.28 11.98
N HIS A 188 -3.64 7.85 10.73
CA HIS A 188 -4.55 6.78 10.34
C HIS A 188 -3.91 5.91 9.28
N ILE A 189 -4.45 4.70 9.12
CA ILE A 189 -4.00 3.75 8.11
C ILE A 189 -5.16 3.39 7.19
N ASP A 190 -4.88 3.45 5.88
CA ASP A 190 -5.75 2.95 4.82
C ASP A 190 -5.26 1.57 4.39
N PHE A 191 -6.06 0.53 4.64
CA PHE A 191 -5.72 -0.85 4.31
C PHE A 191 -6.36 -1.27 2.99
N PHE A 192 -5.54 -1.61 2.00
CA PHE A 192 -5.96 -2.15 0.71
C PHE A 192 -5.77 -3.67 0.72
N HIS A 193 -6.89 -4.38 0.84
CA HIS A 193 -6.87 -5.82 1.09
C HIS A 193 -6.43 -6.62 -0.13
N ASN A 194 -5.67 -7.69 0.09
CA ASN A 194 -5.33 -8.66 -0.93
C ASN A 194 -6.41 -9.76 -0.97
N PRO A 195 -7.30 -9.77 -1.97
CA PRO A 195 -8.37 -10.76 -2.10
C PRO A 195 -7.85 -12.18 -2.39
N PHE A 196 -6.60 -12.33 -2.83
CA PHE A 196 -5.97 -13.62 -3.06
C PHE A 196 -5.28 -14.19 -1.82
N SER A 197 -5.36 -13.49 -0.69
CA SER A 197 -4.63 -13.88 0.51
C SER A 197 -5.11 -15.21 1.08
N THR A 198 -4.18 -16.09 1.45
CA THR A 198 -4.47 -17.30 2.24
C THR A 198 -4.67 -16.96 3.72
N LYS A 199 -4.25 -15.77 4.15
CA LYS A 199 -4.32 -15.28 5.54
C LYS A 199 -4.84 -13.84 5.50
N PRO A 200 -6.14 -13.64 5.19
CA PRO A 200 -6.71 -12.32 5.00
C PRO A 200 -6.59 -11.49 6.28
N LEU A 201 -6.27 -10.21 6.11
CA LEU A 201 -6.33 -9.25 7.19
C LEU A 201 -7.80 -8.87 7.41
N TRP A 202 -8.40 -9.33 8.49
CA TRP A 202 -9.76 -8.91 8.82
C TRP A 202 -9.75 -7.48 9.41
N PRO A 203 -10.73 -6.61 9.09
CA PRO A 203 -10.77 -5.25 9.62
C PRO A 203 -10.69 -5.14 11.14
N ARG A 204 -11.21 -6.14 11.87
CA ARG A 204 -11.13 -6.22 13.34
C ARG A 204 -9.71 -6.22 13.93
N TYR A 205 -8.67 -6.51 13.14
CA TYR A 205 -7.28 -6.37 13.60
C TYR A 205 -6.92 -4.90 13.84
N PHE A 206 -7.44 -3.98 13.03
CA PHE A 206 -7.15 -2.55 13.10
C PHE A 206 -8.43 -1.73 13.05
N LEU A 207 -9.31 -1.92 14.02
CA LEU A 207 -10.60 -1.25 14.05
C LEU A 207 -10.50 0.09 14.79
N HIS A 208 -10.29 1.18 14.05
CA HIS A 208 -10.38 2.54 14.56
C HIS A 208 -11.28 3.39 13.65
N PRO A 209 -12.07 4.35 14.17
CA PRO A 209 -12.96 5.19 13.35
C PRO A 209 -12.27 5.99 12.25
N ASP A 210 -10.96 6.23 12.38
CA ASP A 210 -10.17 6.99 11.41
C ASP A 210 -9.46 6.10 10.38
N ASP A 211 -9.32 4.81 10.68
CA ASP A 211 -8.72 3.86 9.74
C ASP A 211 -9.75 3.47 8.68
N ARG A 212 -9.28 3.19 7.47
CA ARG A 212 -10.14 2.80 6.35
C ARG A 212 -9.70 1.44 5.84
N HIS A 213 -10.67 0.65 5.39
CA HIS A 213 -10.41 -0.64 4.78
C HIS A 213 -11.03 -0.65 3.40
N TYR A 214 -10.25 -1.00 2.39
CA TYR A 214 -10.65 -1.02 1.00
C TYR A 214 -10.53 -2.43 0.43
N ILE A 215 -11.58 -2.86 -0.25
CA ILE A 215 -11.65 -4.14 -0.95
C ILE A 215 -11.89 -3.90 -2.45
N LYS A 216 -11.56 -4.88 -3.28
CA LYS A 216 -11.95 -4.86 -4.68
C LYS A 216 -13.42 -5.30 -4.81
N PRO A 217 -14.29 -4.50 -5.44
CA PRO A 217 -15.62 -4.97 -5.83
C PRO A 217 -15.45 -6.09 -6.85
N ASP A 218 -16.19 -7.17 -6.73
CA ASP A 218 -16.13 -8.34 -7.63
C ASP A 218 -14.77 -9.09 -7.65
N HIS A 219 -14.62 -9.98 -8.62
CA HIS A 219 -13.41 -10.78 -8.77
C HIS A 219 -12.24 -9.86 -9.21
N PRO A 220 -11.07 -9.84 -8.54
CA PRO A 220 -10.04 -8.80 -8.74
C PRO A 220 -9.38 -8.80 -10.13
N ASP A 221 -9.46 -9.96 -10.81
CA ASP A 221 -9.02 -10.11 -12.21
C ASP A 221 -9.97 -9.43 -13.21
N GLU A 222 -11.22 -9.17 -12.80
CA GLU A 222 -12.35 -8.69 -13.61
C GLU A 222 -12.82 -7.30 -13.17
N SER A 223 -12.56 -6.96 -11.90
CA SER A 223 -12.81 -5.62 -11.36
C SER A 223 -11.87 -4.60 -12.01
N GLY A 224 -12.36 -3.39 -12.25
CA GLY A 224 -11.53 -2.25 -12.65
C GLY A 224 -10.55 -1.81 -11.55
N TRP A 225 -10.03 -0.59 -11.68
CA TRP A 225 -9.05 -0.04 -10.72
C TRP A 225 -9.68 0.55 -9.46
N ASP A 226 -10.99 0.64 -9.41
CA ASP A 226 -11.72 1.20 -8.29
C ASP A 226 -11.59 0.34 -7.03
N TRP A 227 -11.71 1.01 -5.91
CA TRP A 227 -11.75 0.41 -4.58
C TRP A 227 -13.08 0.73 -3.94
N SER A 228 -13.60 -0.22 -3.17
CA SER A 228 -14.79 -0.02 -2.36
C SER A 228 -14.39 -0.04 -0.90
N GLU A 229 -14.80 0.99 -0.16
CA GLU A 229 -14.62 1.00 1.29
C GLU A 229 -15.47 -0.11 1.91
N PHE A 230 -14.85 -0.92 2.76
CA PHE A 230 -15.51 -1.94 3.54
C PHE A 230 -16.30 -1.28 4.67
N VAL A 231 -17.62 -1.27 4.52
CA VAL A 231 -18.57 -0.81 5.55
C VAL A 231 -19.18 -2.04 6.23
N GLY A 232 -18.36 -2.85 6.91
CA GLY A 232 -18.86 -3.97 7.71
C GLY A 232 -19.48 -3.47 9.03
N GLU A 233 -20.46 -4.24 9.54
CA GLU A 233 -21.14 -3.94 10.81
C GLU A 233 -20.10 -3.73 11.92
N ARG A 234 -20.01 -2.50 12.40
CA ARG A 234 -19.40 -2.21 13.70
C ARG A 234 -20.29 -2.93 14.70
N GLU A 235 -19.94 -4.15 15.11
CA GLU A 235 -20.67 -4.86 16.16
C GLU A 235 -20.79 -3.90 17.35
N SER A 236 -22.01 -3.41 17.55
CA SER A 236 -22.40 -2.60 18.69
C SER A 236 -22.22 -3.45 19.94
N THR A 237 -21.18 -3.13 20.70
CA THR A 237 -21.00 -3.54 22.10
C THR A 237 -22.21 -3.19 22.96
#